data_AF-A0A8H3G3Q0-F1
#
_entry.id   AF-A0A8H3G3Q0-F1
#
_cell.length_a   1.000
_cell.length_b   1.000
_cell.length_c   1.000
_cell.angle_alpha   90.00
_cell.angle_beta   90.00
_cell.angle_gamma   90.00
#
_symmetry.space_group_name_H-M   'P 1'
#
loop_
_entity.id
_entity.type
_entity.pdbx_description
1 polymer ?
#
loop_
_entity_poly.entity_id
_entity_poly.type
_entity_poly.pdbx_seq_one_letter_code
_entity_poly.pdbx_strand_id
1 'polypeptide(L)'
;MPDSIELDSKDAPPPIQETSHLGTRDSETLGVDNTSIIYYDQRDMQRMGKKQELHRNFRLLSSIAFTSCVMGTWEILLCANNQGLLIAGPAGVFWSLVWAYIGQLFVVLSIAEMASIAPTAGGQYHWVSEFAPKTCQKTLSYASGWLSTLALQSFLAVNCFLVARIILGMVVLNHETFVPRQWHVTLLIIATVLGLAAFNLFAGKHLAVAETIFAAFHFLAVIPIVVVLLTFTPEKQSAKVVFTYFGDNVAGWSSMSLAVFVGQLSSFLIVLRRWPFNYPNP
;
A
#
# COMPACT_ATOMS: atom_id res chain seq x y z
N MET A 1 -18.51 -30.21 52.81
CA MET A 1 -17.94 -28.98 52.24
C MET A 1 -16.44 -29.22 52.16
N PRO A 2 -15.88 -29.68 51.03
CA PRO A 2 -14.48 -30.05 50.96
C PRO A 2 -13.61 -28.87 50.50
N ASP A 3 -12.56 -28.64 51.29
CA ASP A 3 -11.18 -28.31 50.95
C ASP A 3 -10.90 -27.24 49.88
N SER A 4 -10.46 -26.09 50.36
CA SER A 4 -9.73 -25.06 49.64
C SER A 4 -8.41 -25.62 49.10
N ILE A 5 -8.27 -25.61 47.77
CA ILE A 5 -7.01 -25.91 47.07
C ILE A 5 -6.02 -24.78 47.38
N GLU A 6 -5.05 -25.08 48.25
CA GLU A 6 -3.86 -24.28 48.47
C GLU A 6 -2.97 -24.35 47.22
N LEU A 7 -2.84 -23.23 46.51
CA LEU A 7 -1.92 -23.10 45.38
C LEU A 7 -0.48 -23.09 45.91
N ASP A 8 0.28 -24.14 45.58
CA ASP A 8 1.70 -24.29 45.89
C ASP A 8 2.52 -23.10 45.35
N SER A 9 3.28 -22.45 46.23
CA SER A 9 4.15 -21.31 45.97
C SER A 9 5.29 -21.55 44.95
N LYS A 10 5.35 -22.74 44.35
CA LYS A 10 6.39 -23.16 43.39
C LYS A 10 6.12 -22.81 41.93
N ASP A 11 4.89 -22.40 41.58
CA ASP A 11 4.54 -22.01 40.20
C ASP A 11 4.51 -20.48 39.98
N ALA A 12 5.05 -19.70 40.93
CA ALA A 12 5.21 -18.26 40.74
C ALA A 12 6.35 -17.98 39.73
N PRO A 13 6.14 -17.15 38.69
CA PRO A 13 7.21 -16.76 37.80
C PRO A 13 8.32 -16.03 38.59
N PRO A 14 9.61 -16.27 38.27
CA PRO A 14 10.71 -15.71 39.03
C PRO A 14 10.68 -14.16 38.99
N PRO A 15 11.12 -13.49 40.07
CA PRO A 15 11.24 -12.04 40.08
C PRO A 15 12.21 -11.59 38.98
N ILE A 16 11.86 -10.52 38.29
CA ILE A 16 12.66 -9.92 37.21
C ILE A 16 14.04 -9.54 37.80
N GLN A 17 15.08 -10.30 37.45
CA GLN A 17 16.45 -9.88 37.67
C GLN A 17 16.81 -8.84 36.63
N GLU A 18 16.94 -7.60 37.09
CA GLU A 18 17.50 -6.49 36.34
C GLU A 18 18.98 -6.81 36.06
N THR A 19 19.27 -7.30 34.85
CA THR A 19 20.63 -7.62 34.42
C THR A 19 21.37 -6.33 34.06
N SER A 20 21.99 -5.72 35.08
CA SER A 20 22.68 -4.43 35.05
C SER A 20 24.08 -4.46 34.43
N HIS A 21 24.34 -5.30 33.43
CA HIS A 21 25.67 -5.38 32.81
C HIS A 21 25.57 -5.53 31.29
N LEU A 22 25.51 -4.41 30.58
CA LEU A 22 26.06 -4.21 29.23
C LEU A 22 26.05 -2.72 28.85
N GLY A 23 27.23 -2.12 28.78
CA GLY A 23 27.51 -0.97 27.90
C GLY A 23 27.04 0.42 28.35
N THR A 24 27.72 1.00 29.32
CA THR A 24 27.78 2.45 29.52
C THR A 24 28.58 3.11 28.40
N ARG A 25 27.89 3.65 27.39
CA ARG A 25 28.28 4.85 26.63
C ARG A 25 27.15 5.19 25.63
N ASP A 26 26.73 6.45 25.66
CA ASP A 26 25.75 7.12 24.78
C ASP A 26 24.31 7.25 25.31
N SER A 27 24.16 7.32 26.64
CA SER A 27 22.87 7.54 27.30
C SER A 27 22.79 8.92 27.99
N GLU A 28 22.81 10.03 27.25
CA GLU A 28 22.61 11.34 27.90
C GLU A 28 21.81 12.41 27.14
N THR A 29 21.11 12.07 26.04
CA THR A 29 20.19 13.03 25.38
C THR A 29 18.84 12.48 24.88
N LEU A 30 18.40 11.27 25.27
CA LEU A 30 17.15 10.66 24.76
C LEU A 30 16.35 9.89 25.82
N GLY A 31 16.19 10.43 27.02
CA GLY A 31 15.48 9.77 28.13
C GLY A 31 14.05 10.28 28.27
N VAL A 32 13.07 9.40 28.02
CA VAL A 32 11.77 9.21 28.73
C VAL A 32 10.78 8.36 27.90
N ASP A 33 10.92 8.26 26.57
CA ASP A 33 9.93 7.56 25.72
C ASP A 33 10.28 6.12 25.29
N ASN A 34 11.56 5.74 25.22
CA ASN A 34 11.93 4.43 24.67
C ASN A 34 11.77 3.27 25.68
N THR A 35 12.03 3.51 26.97
CA THR A 35 11.97 2.46 28.01
C THR A 35 10.55 1.97 28.25
N SER A 36 9.57 2.88 28.22
CA SER A 36 8.15 2.55 28.38
C SER A 36 7.63 1.72 27.19
N ILE A 37 7.97 2.11 25.96
CA ILE A 37 7.58 1.38 24.74
C ILE A 37 8.12 -0.05 24.75
N ILE A 38 9.40 -0.24 25.09
CA ILE A 38 10.03 -1.58 25.18
C ILE A 38 9.32 -2.44 26.24
N TYR A 39 8.98 -1.85 27.39
CA TYR A 39 8.27 -2.54 28.46
C TYR A 39 6.86 -3.01 28.05
N TYR A 40 6.07 -2.15 27.40
CA TYR A 40 4.74 -2.52 26.92
C TYR A 40 4.78 -3.59 25.83
N ASP A 41 5.71 -3.49 24.89
CA ASP A 41 5.89 -4.46 23.79
C ASP A 41 6.33 -5.83 24.32
N GLN A 42 7.25 -5.86 25.29
CA GLN A 42 7.67 -7.09 25.95
C GLN A 42 6.52 -7.73 26.74
N ARG A 43 5.71 -6.92 27.43
CA ARG A 43 4.50 -7.39 28.14
C ARG A 43 3.49 -8.02 27.17
N ASP A 44 3.26 -7.43 26.02
CA ASP A 44 2.31 -7.94 25.03
C ASP A 44 2.81 -9.22 24.35
N MET A 45 4.11 -9.31 24.07
CA MET A 45 4.72 -10.55 23.59
C MET A 45 4.65 -11.68 24.64
N GLN A 46 4.90 -11.35 25.91
CA GLN A 46 4.76 -12.30 27.03
C GLN A 46 3.32 -12.79 27.19
N ARG A 47 2.31 -11.92 27.03
CA ARG A 47 0.88 -12.31 27.06
C ARG A 47 0.54 -13.36 26.00
N MET A 48 1.21 -13.32 24.84
CA MET A 48 1.03 -14.30 23.76
C MET A 48 1.95 -15.53 23.89
N GLY A 49 2.73 -15.64 24.98
CA GLY A 49 3.70 -16.72 25.16
C GLY A 49 4.85 -16.68 24.15
N LYS A 50 5.15 -15.52 23.57
CA LYS A 50 6.24 -15.32 22.61
C LYS A 50 7.37 -14.52 23.26
N LYS A 51 8.62 -14.95 23.04
CA LYS A 51 9.79 -14.15 23.41
C LYS A 51 9.99 -13.05 22.37
N GLN A 52 10.23 -11.82 22.83
CA GLN A 52 10.57 -10.72 21.95
C GLN A 52 12.00 -10.92 21.43
N GLU A 53 12.13 -11.17 20.12
CA GLU A 53 13.44 -11.41 19.46
C GLU A 53 13.86 -10.22 18.56
N LEU A 54 12.93 -9.30 18.23
CA LEU A 54 13.19 -8.15 17.37
C LEU A 54 13.09 -6.84 18.16
N HIS A 55 14.08 -5.96 18.05
CA HIS A 55 14.01 -4.61 18.60
C HIS A 55 13.17 -3.72 17.67
N ARG A 56 12.06 -3.16 18.16
CA ARG A 56 11.20 -2.23 17.41
C ARG A 56 11.90 -0.86 17.33
N ASN A 57 12.44 -0.51 16.16
CA ASN A 57 13.20 0.74 15.96
C ASN A 57 12.38 1.88 15.31
N PHE A 58 11.12 1.64 14.96
CA PHE A 58 10.30 2.62 14.24
C PHE A 58 9.47 3.50 15.17
N ARG A 59 9.77 4.80 15.19
CA ARG A 59 8.92 5.82 15.81
C ARG A 59 7.60 5.97 15.04
N LEU A 60 6.50 6.35 15.71
CA LEU A 60 5.16 6.52 15.10
C LEU A 60 5.20 7.39 13.83
N LEU A 61 5.85 8.57 13.91
CA LEU A 61 5.98 9.47 12.76
C LEU A 61 6.78 8.84 11.62
N SER A 62 7.84 8.10 11.93
CA SER A 62 8.63 7.37 10.94
C SER A 62 7.81 6.27 10.27
N SER A 63 6.96 5.58 11.03
CA SER A 63 6.06 4.56 10.50
C SER A 63 5.00 5.15 9.59
N ILE A 64 4.39 6.29 9.97
CA ILE A 64 3.39 6.99 9.13
C ILE A 64 4.04 7.48 7.84
N ALA A 65 5.22 8.10 7.93
CA ALA A 65 5.96 8.58 6.77
C ALA A 65 6.31 7.42 5.84
N PHE A 66 6.82 6.32 6.39
CA PHE A 66 7.13 5.10 5.63
C PHE A 66 5.88 4.53 4.94
N THR A 67 4.77 4.36 5.66
CA THR A 67 3.51 3.87 5.08
C THR A 67 2.99 4.79 3.97
N SER A 68 3.07 6.12 4.13
CA SER A 68 2.70 7.08 3.08
C SER A 68 3.53 6.88 1.81
N CYS A 69 4.85 6.72 1.96
CA CYS A 69 5.76 6.54 0.83
C CYS A 69 5.50 5.21 0.11
N VAL A 70 5.26 4.13 0.85
CA VAL A 70 4.93 2.81 0.28
C VAL A 70 3.60 2.84 -0.46
N MET A 71 2.62 3.62 0.01
CA MET A 71 1.33 3.75 -0.67
C MET A 71 1.37 4.63 -1.92
N GLY A 72 2.29 5.59 -2.03
CA GLY A 72 2.54 6.37 -3.25
C GLY A 72 1.27 6.97 -3.87
N THR A 73 0.33 7.40 -3.02
CA THR A 73 -1.06 7.62 -3.44
C THR A 73 -1.17 8.73 -4.49
N TRP A 74 -0.50 9.86 -4.29
CA TRP A 74 -0.65 11.01 -5.18
C TRP A 74 0.01 10.74 -6.54
N GLU A 75 1.10 9.98 -6.59
CA GLU A 75 1.74 9.55 -7.83
C GLU A 75 0.84 8.66 -8.67
N ILE A 76 0.22 7.67 -8.03
CA ILE A 76 -0.71 6.74 -8.69
C ILE A 76 -1.93 7.51 -9.21
N LEU A 77 -2.48 8.43 -8.41
CA LEU A 77 -3.59 9.29 -8.86
C LEU A 77 -3.22 10.10 -10.09
N LEU A 78 -2.01 10.68 -10.16
CA LEU A 78 -1.59 11.44 -11.34
C LEU A 78 -1.42 10.55 -12.58
N CYS A 79 -0.90 9.34 -12.42
CA CYS A 79 -0.53 8.50 -13.55
C CYS A 79 -1.65 7.56 -14.03
N ALA A 80 -2.63 7.23 -13.18
CA ALA A 80 -3.61 6.18 -13.45
C ALA A 80 -5.05 6.67 -13.68
N ASN A 81 -5.36 7.95 -13.41
CA ASN A 81 -6.74 8.45 -13.48
C ASN A 81 -7.29 8.76 -14.88
N ASN A 82 -6.46 8.72 -15.92
CA ASN A 82 -6.88 9.07 -17.28
C ASN A 82 -8.14 8.30 -17.74
N GLN A 83 -8.16 6.98 -17.52
CA GLN A 83 -9.29 6.16 -17.95
C GLN A 83 -10.56 6.44 -17.13
N GLY A 84 -10.41 6.63 -15.82
CA GLY A 84 -11.51 7.02 -14.93
C GLY A 84 -12.12 8.36 -15.35
N LEU A 85 -11.29 9.35 -15.69
CA LEU A 85 -11.75 10.66 -16.16
C LEU A 85 -12.52 10.56 -17.48
N LEU A 86 -12.07 9.72 -18.43
CA LEU A 86 -12.74 9.54 -19.71
C LEU A 86 -14.10 8.84 -19.59
N ILE A 87 -14.22 7.85 -18.70
CA ILE A 87 -15.46 7.07 -18.56
C ILE A 87 -16.44 7.76 -17.60
N ALA A 88 -15.96 8.15 -16.43
CA ALA A 88 -16.78 8.56 -15.28
C ALA A 88 -16.83 10.08 -15.08
N GLY A 89 -15.93 10.83 -15.73
CA GLY A 89 -15.78 12.27 -15.55
C GLY A 89 -15.12 12.64 -14.21
N PRO A 90 -14.86 13.94 -13.98
CA PRO A 90 -14.23 14.45 -12.77
C PRO A 90 -15.01 14.13 -11.49
N ALA A 91 -16.34 14.25 -11.51
CA ALA A 91 -17.15 13.93 -10.33
C ALA A 91 -17.13 12.44 -10.01
N GLY A 92 -17.15 11.59 -11.04
CA GLY A 92 -17.04 10.14 -10.88
C GLY A 92 -15.72 9.73 -10.22
N VAL A 93 -14.60 10.31 -10.66
CA VAL A 93 -13.28 10.04 -10.05
C VAL A 93 -13.18 10.63 -8.64
N PHE A 94 -13.66 11.86 -8.42
CA PHE A 94 -13.60 12.50 -7.11
C PHE A 94 -14.40 11.74 -6.06
N TRP A 95 -15.69 11.50 -6.32
CA TRP A 95 -16.53 10.81 -5.35
C TRP A 95 -16.08 9.36 -5.17
N SER A 96 -15.57 8.70 -6.22
CA SER A 96 -15.04 7.34 -6.09
C SER A 96 -13.84 7.21 -5.19
N LEU A 97 -13.00 8.22 -5.17
CA LEU A 97 -11.93 8.33 -4.19
C LEU A 97 -12.49 8.45 -2.75
N VAL A 98 -13.50 9.30 -2.54
CA VAL A 98 -14.09 9.54 -1.22
C VAL A 98 -14.67 8.26 -0.60
N TRP A 99 -15.55 7.54 -1.31
CA TRP A 99 -16.13 6.32 -0.73
C TRP A 99 -15.13 5.18 -0.63
N ALA A 100 -14.12 5.13 -1.51
CA ALA A 100 -13.03 4.14 -1.40
C ALA A 100 -12.23 4.35 -0.11
N TYR A 101 -11.91 5.60 0.24
CA TYR A 101 -11.22 5.90 1.50
C TYR A 101 -12.07 5.57 2.72
N ILE A 102 -13.38 5.88 2.68
CA ILE A 102 -14.29 5.51 3.77
C ILE A 102 -14.33 3.99 3.95
N GLY A 103 -14.47 3.23 2.85
CA GLY A 103 -14.44 1.77 2.89
C GLY A 103 -13.10 1.23 3.43
N GLN A 104 -12.00 1.78 2.96
CA GLN A 104 -10.66 1.40 3.41
C GLN A 104 -10.44 1.72 4.90
N LEU A 105 -11.00 2.82 5.41
CA LEU A 105 -10.91 3.19 6.82
C LEU A 105 -11.51 2.10 7.72
N PHE A 106 -12.69 1.56 7.37
CA PHE A 106 -13.29 0.46 8.11
C PHE A 106 -12.43 -0.81 8.11
N VAL A 107 -11.82 -1.13 6.97
CA VAL A 107 -10.89 -2.27 6.86
C VAL A 107 -9.66 -2.06 7.76
N VAL A 108 -9.07 -0.86 7.73
CA VAL A 108 -7.91 -0.52 8.57
C VAL A 108 -8.27 -0.54 10.05
N LEU A 109 -9.44 -0.05 10.44
CA LEU A 109 -9.91 -0.09 11.83
C LEU A 109 -10.08 -1.53 12.33
N SER A 110 -10.63 -2.42 11.51
CA SER A 110 -10.74 -3.84 11.85
C SER A 110 -9.37 -4.51 12.01
N ILE A 111 -8.41 -4.19 11.13
CA ILE A 111 -7.03 -4.66 11.26
C ILE A 111 -6.34 -4.08 12.51
N ALA A 112 -6.60 -2.82 12.84
CA ALA A 112 -6.05 -2.17 14.03
C ALA A 112 -6.55 -2.84 15.32
N GLU A 113 -7.82 -3.24 15.37
CA GLU A 113 -8.39 -4.01 16.48
C GLU A 113 -7.66 -5.35 16.62
N MET A 114 -7.49 -6.12 15.53
CA MET A 114 -6.74 -7.38 15.56
C MET A 114 -5.28 -7.18 15.97
N ALA A 115 -4.62 -6.15 15.47
CA ALA A 115 -3.25 -5.81 15.84
C ALA A 115 -3.10 -5.42 17.32
N SER A 116 -4.14 -4.85 17.93
CA SER A 116 -4.16 -4.52 19.36
C SER A 116 -4.33 -5.76 20.26
N ILE A 117 -5.01 -6.80 19.76
CA ILE A 117 -5.22 -8.06 20.48
C ILE A 117 -3.99 -8.97 20.35
N ALA A 118 -3.46 -9.11 19.14
CA ALA A 118 -2.38 -10.02 18.82
C ALA A 118 -1.28 -9.31 17.98
N PRO A 119 -0.39 -8.52 18.62
CA PRO A 119 0.67 -7.78 17.92
C PRO A 119 1.81 -8.70 17.48
N THR A 120 1.53 -9.60 16.55
CA THR A 120 2.48 -10.58 16.03
C THR A 120 3.05 -10.17 14.67
N ALA A 121 4.28 -10.59 14.37
CA ALA A 121 4.90 -10.36 13.06
C ALA A 121 4.27 -11.18 11.90
N GLY A 122 3.37 -12.13 12.22
CA GLY A 122 2.72 -13.01 11.25
C GLY A 122 1.55 -12.39 10.50
N GLY A 123 1.14 -11.17 10.84
CA GLY A 123 0.12 -10.41 10.11
C GLY A 123 -1.21 -11.15 9.91
N GLN A 124 -1.86 -10.89 8.78
CA GLN A 124 -3.23 -11.33 8.50
C GLN A 124 -3.45 -12.85 8.53
N TYR A 125 -2.55 -13.66 7.95
CA TYR A 125 -2.74 -15.11 7.94
C TYR A 125 -2.61 -15.72 9.34
N HIS A 126 -1.82 -15.09 10.22
CA HIS A 126 -1.67 -15.50 11.61
C HIS A 126 -2.91 -15.14 12.43
N TRP A 127 -3.46 -13.93 12.25
CA TRP A 127 -4.72 -13.56 12.88
C TRP A 127 -5.87 -14.47 12.45
N VAL A 128 -5.93 -14.85 11.17
CA VAL A 128 -6.91 -15.84 10.71
C VAL A 128 -6.70 -17.19 11.41
N SER A 129 -5.44 -17.61 11.62
CA SER A 129 -5.21 -18.84 12.38
C SER A 129 -5.60 -18.71 13.86
N GLU A 130 -5.52 -17.54 14.47
CA GLU A 130 -5.85 -17.37 15.89
C GLU A 130 -7.37 -17.28 16.14
N PHE A 131 -8.09 -16.55 15.27
CA PHE A 131 -9.51 -16.23 15.48
C PHE A 131 -10.49 -17.13 14.73
N ALA A 132 -10.05 -17.87 13.71
CA ALA A 132 -10.95 -18.74 12.96
C ALA A 132 -11.33 -20.02 13.75
N PRO A 133 -12.57 -20.53 13.57
CA PRO A 133 -12.98 -21.80 14.14
C PRO A 133 -12.05 -22.96 13.75
N LYS A 134 -11.77 -23.87 14.70
CA LYS A 134 -10.82 -25.00 14.52
C LYS A 134 -11.10 -25.86 13.28
N THR A 135 -12.35 -25.93 12.83
CA THR A 135 -12.77 -26.71 11.66
C THR A 135 -12.29 -26.11 10.33
N CYS A 136 -12.17 -24.78 10.24
CA CYS A 136 -11.79 -24.08 9.01
C CYS A 136 -10.49 -23.26 9.12
N GLN A 137 -9.89 -23.21 10.30
CA GLN A 137 -8.68 -22.45 10.64
C GLN A 137 -7.54 -22.62 9.61
N LYS A 138 -7.18 -23.87 9.28
CA LYS A 138 -6.08 -24.15 8.33
C LYS A 138 -6.41 -23.66 6.92
N THR A 139 -7.63 -23.95 6.45
CA THR A 139 -8.06 -23.59 5.09
C THR A 139 -8.15 -22.07 4.92
N LEU A 140 -8.73 -21.37 5.91
CA LEU A 140 -8.86 -19.91 5.88
C LEU A 140 -7.51 -19.22 5.99
N SER A 141 -6.62 -19.69 6.87
CA SER A 141 -5.27 -19.13 7.02
C SER A 141 -4.45 -19.32 5.73
N TYR A 142 -4.53 -20.49 5.10
CA TYR A 142 -3.88 -20.76 3.82
C TYR A 142 -4.46 -19.90 2.68
N ALA A 143 -5.78 -19.78 2.60
CA ALA A 143 -6.45 -18.93 1.62
C ALA A 143 -6.05 -17.45 1.79
N SER A 144 -6.01 -16.95 3.03
CA SER A 144 -5.55 -15.58 3.34
C SER A 144 -4.10 -15.36 2.88
N GLY A 145 -3.19 -16.29 3.18
CA GLY A 145 -1.79 -16.21 2.74
C GLY A 145 -1.63 -16.19 1.22
N TRP A 146 -2.38 -17.03 0.50
CA TRP A 146 -2.35 -17.06 -0.96
C TRP A 146 -2.96 -15.83 -1.60
N LEU A 147 -4.10 -15.36 -1.10
CA LEU A 147 -4.72 -14.12 -1.58
C LEU A 147 -3.78 -12.93 -1.36
N SER A 148 -3.07 -12.89 -0.24
CA SER A 148 -2.05 -11.86 0.04
C SER A 148 -0.91 -11.91 -0.98
N THR A 149 -0.43 -13.11 -1.31
CA THR A 149 0.63 -13.32 -2.29
C THR A 149 0.20 -12.88 -3.69
N LEU A 150 -1.01 -13.28 -4.12
CA LEU A 150 -1.58 -12.89 -5.41
C LEU A 150 -1.82 -11.38 -5.50
N ALA A 151 -2.26 -10.75 -4.41
CA ALA A 151 -2.41 -9.30 -4.33
C ALA A 151 -1.06 -8.60 -4.53
N LEU A 152 -0.01 -9.07 -3.87
CA LEU A 152 1.34 -8.50 -3.98
C LEU A 152 1.91 -8.67 -5.41
N GLN A 153 1.69 -9.82 -6.04
CA GLN A 153 2.10 -10.07 -7.42
C GLN A 153 1.34 -9.19 -8.42
N SER A 154 0.03 -9.06 -8.24
CA SER A 154 -0.81 -8.19 -9.07
C SER A 154 -0.40 -6.73 -8.92
N PHE A 155 -0.11 -6.29 -7.69
CA PHE A 155 0.38 -4.95 -7.40
C PHE A 155 1.71 -4.67 -8.12
N LEU A 156 2.67 -5.60 -8.07
CA LEU A 156 3.94 -5.46 -8.79
C LEU A 156 3.72 -5.35 -10.31
N ALA A 157 2.85 -6.19 -10.88
CA ALA A 157 2.56 -6.18 -12.32
C ALA A 157 2.01 -4.82 -12.77
N VAL A 158 1.10 -4.23 -11.99
CA VAL A 158 0.50 -2.91 -12.29
C VAL A 158 1.53 -1.80 -12.21
N ASN A 159 2.40 -1.81 -11.19
CA ASN A 159 3.46 -0.81 -11.06
C ASN A 159 4.43 -0.89 -12.24
N CYS A 160 4.81 -2.09 -12.67
CA CYS A 160 5.66 -2.27 -13.85
C CYS A 160 4.97 -1.77 -15.14
N PHE A 161 3.66 -2.01 -15.27
CA PHE A 161 2.86 -1.44 -16.36
C PHE A 161 2.87 0.09 -16.34
N LEU A 162 2.69 0.70 -15.17
CA LEU A 162 2.69 2.15 -15.00
C LEU A 162 4.04 2.76 -15.39
N VAL A 163 5.15 2.18 -14.90
CA VAL A 163 6.51 2.59 -15.25
C VAL A 163 6.75 2.48 -16.76
N ALA A 164 6.38 1.36 -17.37
CA ALA A 164 6.49 1.18 -18.82
C ALA A 164 5.69 2.24 -19.61
N ARG A 165 4.50 2.60 -19.13
CA ARG A 165 3.66 3.64 -19.73
C ARG A 165 4.25 5.04 -19.59
N ILE A 166 4.87 5.36 -18.46
CA ILE A 166 5.56 6.63 -18.24
C ILE A 166 6.77 6.74 -19.17
N ILE A 167 7.60 5.69 -19.23
CA ILE A 167 8.77 5.64 -20.14
C ILE A 167 8.34 5.81 -21.59
N LEU A 168 7.32 5.06 -22.03
CA LEU A 168 6.82 5.18 -23.40
C LEU A 168 6.21 6.55 -23.68
N GLY A 169 5.53 7.16 -22.70
CA GLY A 169 5.02 8.53 -22.78
C GLY A 169 6.14 9.55 -23.00
N MET A 170 7.26 9.40 -22.27
CA MET A 170 8.44 10.26 -22.47
C MET A 170 9.04 10.10 -23.88
N VAL A 171 9.12 8.87 -24.40
CA VAL A 171 9.63 8.62 -25.77
C VAL A 171 8.76 9.31 -26.82
N VAL A 172 7.43 9.19 -26.70
CA VAL A 172 6.48 9.82 -27.63
C VAL A 172 6.59 11.35 -27.58
N LEU A 173 6.80 11.94 -26.41
CA LEU A 173 6.95 13.39 -26.26
C LEU A 173 8.25 13.94 -26.87
N ASN A 174 9.31 13.12 -26.95
CA ASN A 174 10.61 13.55 -27.49
C ASN A 174 10.82 13.16 -28.97
N HIS A 175 9.99 12.26 -29.52
CA HIS A 175 10.13 11.75 -30.88
C HIS A 175 8.79 11.75 -31.60
N GLU A 176 8.53 12.80 -32.38
CA GLU A 176 7.25 13.01 -33.08
C GLU A 176 6.91 11.92 -34.12
N THR A 177 7.91 11.20 -34.64
CA THR A 177 7.72 10.12 -35.63
C THR A 177 7.47 8.74 -35.01
N PHE A 178 7.61 8.61 -33.69
CA PHE A 178 7.51 7.33 -33.02
C PHE A 178 6.05 6.95 -32.76
N VAL A 179 5.59 5.85 -33.38
CA VAL A 179 4.25 5.32 -33.17
C VAL A 179 4.27 4.24 -32.08
N PRO A 180 3.68 4.49 -30.90
CA PRO A 180 3.66 3.51 -29.82
C PRO A 180 2.81 2.28 -30.21
N ARG A 181 3.40 1.09 -30.08
CA ARG A 181 2.75 -0.20 -30.30
C ARG A 181 2.60 -0.95 -28.98
N GLN A 182 1.60 -1.81 -28.87
CA GLN A 182 1.32 -2.57 -27.63
C GLN A 182 2.50 -3.43 -27.17
N TRP A 183 3.23 -4.04 -28.10
CA TRP A 183 4.40 -4.86 -27.75
C TRP A 183 5.56 -4.05 -27.17
N HIS A 184 5.69 -2.75 -27.46
CA HIS A 184 6.68 -1.88 -26.80
C HIS A 184 6.42 -1.83 -25.29
N VAL A 185 5.14 -1.71 -24.90
CA VAL A 185 4.74 -1.70 -23.48
C VAL A 185 5.10 -3.03 -22.83
N THR A 186 4.79 -4.16 -23.49
CA THR A 186 5.11 -5.49 -22.95
C THR A 186 6.61 -5.70 -22.73
N LEU A 187 7.46 -5.29 -23.69
CA LEU A 187 8.91 -5.39 -23.53
C LEU A 187 9.44 -4.52 -22.39
N LEU A 188 8.90 -3.30 -22.24
CA LEU A 188 9.27 -2.41 -21.13
C LEU A 188 8.83 -2.99 -19.77
N ILE A 189 7.68 -3.65 -19.70
CA ILE A 189 7.24 -4.36 -18.48
C ILE A 189 8.23 -5.48 -18.13
N ILE A 190 8.57 -6.32 -19.10
CA ILE A 190 9.55 -7.41 -18.91
C ILE A 190 10.89 -6.85 -18.45
N ALA A 191 11.39 -5.80 -19.12
CA ALA A 191 12.64 -5.14 -18.75
C ALA A 191 12.60 -4.56 -17.33
N THR A 192 11.48 -3.93 -16.94
CA THR A 192 11.28 -3.37 -15.60
C THR A 192 11.30 -4.46 -14.54
N VAL A 193 10.57 -5.56 -14.74
CA VAL A 193 10.55 -6.71 -13.81
C VAL A 193 11.94 -7.33 -13.67
N LEU A 194 12.66 -7.53 -14.78
CA LEU A 194 14.02 -8.06 -14.75
C LEU A 194 14.99 -7.12 -14.02
N GLY A 195 14.86 -5.80 -14.24
CA GLY A 195 15.64 -4.78 -13.53
C GLY A 195 15.39 -4.79 -12.02
N LEU A 196 14.13 -4.87 -11.60
CA LEU A 196 13.76 -4.97 -10.18
C LEU A 196 14.25 -6.28 -9.56
N ALA A 197 14.15 -7.41 -10.29
CA ALA A 197 14.67 -8.68 -9.84
C ALA A 197 16.20 -8.65 -9.68
N ALA A 198 16.93 -8.07 -10.64
CA ALA A 198 18.37 -7.88 -10.55
C ALA A 198 18.76 -6.96 -9.38
N PHE A 199 18.04 -5.85 -9.17
CA PHE A 199 18.27 -4.96 -8.03
C PHE A 199 18.09 -5.70 -6.70
N ASN A 200 17.03 -6.48 -6.55
CA ASN A 200 16.82 -7.28 -5.34
C ASN A 200 17.91 -8.33 -5.13
N LEU A 201 18.39 -8.96 -6.20
CA LEU A 201 19.41 -10.00 -6.14
C LEU A 201 20.80 -9.43 -5.77
N PHE A 202 21.21 -8.31 -6.37
CA PHE A 202 22.58 -7.79 -6.25
C PHE A 202 22.71 -6.62 -5.27
N ALA A 203 21.65 -5.84 -5.06
CA ALA A 203 21.66 -4.59 -4.30
C ALA A 203 20.73 -4.61 -3.08
N GLY A 204 20.29 -5.78 -2.60
CA GLY A 204 19.42 -5.90 -1.42
C GLY A 204 19.96 -5.16 -0.17
N LYS A 205 21.29 -5.10 0.00
CA LYS A 205 21.95 -4.32 1.08
C LYS A 205 21.75 -2.80 0.98
N HIS A 206 21.41 -2.29 -0.20
CA HIS A 206 21.16 -0.87 -0.46
C HIS A 206 19.67 -0.50 -0.38
N LEU A 207 18.79 -1.47 -0.16
CA LEU A 207 17.35 -1.26 -0.16
C LEU A 207 16.93 -0.19 0.85
N ALA A 208 17.45 -0.25 2.08
CA ALA A 208 17.15 0.73 3.13
C ALA A 208 17.58 2.17 2.77
N VAL A 209 18.71 2.32 2.07
CA VAL A 209 19.18 3.63 1.60
C VAL A 209 18.29 4.14 0.47
N ALA A 210 17.98 3.28 -0.50
CA ALA A 210 17.09 3.62 -1.60
C ALA A 210 15.71 4.05 -1.08
N GLU A 211 15.14 3.32 -0.13
CA GLU A 211 13.87 3.62 0.54
C GLU A 211 13.89 5.01 1.20
N THR A 212 14.96 5.33 1.93
CA THR A 212 15.11 6.65 2.56
C THR A 212 15.16 7.78 1.51
N ILE A 213 15.88 7.57 0.41
CA ILE A 213 15.96 8.52 -0.70
C ILE A 213 14.58 8.69 -1.35
N PHE A 214 13.88 7.60 -1.65
CA PHE A 214 12.53 7.64 -2.21
C PHE A 214 11.56 8.37 -1.30
N ALA A 215 11.63 8.13 0.02
CA ALA A 215 10.80 8.83 0.99
C ALA A 215 11.05 10.35 0.98
N ALA A 216 12.32 10.77 0.90
CA ALA A 216 12.65 12.19 0.76
C ALA A 216 12.06 12.78 -0.54
N PHE A 217 12.22 12.09 -1.67
CA PHE A 217 11.64 12.55 -2.94
C PHE A 217 10.10 12.58 -2.93
N HIS A 218 9.44 11.59 -2.33
CA HIS A 218 7.98 11.52 -2.22
C HIS A 218 7.40 12.80 -1.59
N PHE A 219 7.97 13.24 -0.47
CA PHE A 219 7.50 14.45 0.21
C PHE A 219 7.98 15.75 -0.43
N LEU A 220 9.18 15.76 -1.04
CA LEU A 220 9.71 16.97 -1.67
C LEU A 220 9.11 17.22 -3.06
N ALA A 221 8.71 16.18 -3.79
CA ALA A 221 8.22 16.28 -5.17
C ALA A 221 6.76 16.75 -5.26
N VAL A 222 5.94 16.53 -4.22
CA VAL A 222 4.52 16.90 -4.25
C VAL A 222 4.31 18.39 -4.50
N ILE A 223 5.08 19.25 -3.82
CA ILE A 223 4.96 20.72 -3.93
C ILE A 223 5.30 21.22 -5.35
N PRO A 224 6.48 20.94 -5.93
CA PRO A 224 6.81 21.41 -7.27
C PRO A 224 5.86 20.84 -8.33
N ILE A 225 5.41 19.59 -8.20
CA ILE A 225 4.46 19.01 -9.14
C ILE A 225 3.11 19.72 -9.09
N VAL A 226 2.58 20.00 -7.89
CA VAL A 226 1.35 20.78 -7.74
C VAL A 226 1.51 22.19 -8.30
N VAL A 227 2.64 22.85 -8.03
CA VAL A 227 2.94 24.19 -8.58
C VAL A 227 2.95 24.16 -10.10
N VAL A 228 3.67 23.22 -10.72
CA VAL A 228 3.73 23.06 -12.18
C VAL A 228 2.33 22.83 -12.77
N LEU A 229 1.54 21.94 -12.18
CA LEU A 229 0.17 21.70 -12.64
C LEU A 229 -0.69 22.98 -12.54
N LEU A 230 -0.58 23.74 -11.45
CA LEU A 230 -1.36 24.97 -11.27
C LEU A 230 -0.93 26.11 -12.19
N THR A 231 0.37 26.25 -12.48
CA THR A 231 0.90 27.33 -13.31
C THR A 231 0.77 27.05 -14.80
N PHE A 232 0.97 25.81 -15.24
CA PHE A 232 0.94 25.44 -16.66
C PHE A 232 -0.45 25.05 -17.16
N THR A 233 -1.44 24.86 -16.29
CA THR A 233 -2.84 24.62 -16.71
C THR A 233 -3.51 25.94 -17.10
N PRO A 234 -3.76 26.20 -18.40
CA PRO A 234 -4.28 27.49 -18.87
C PRO A 234 -5.71 27.74 -18.39
N GLU A 235 -6.55 26.70 -18.45
CA GLU A 235 -7.95 26.76 -18.02
C GLU A 235 -8.21 25.79 -16.86
N LYS A 236 -8.55 26.36 -15.70
CA LYS A 236 -8.88 25.60 -14.50
C LYS A 236 -10.37 25.24 -14.56
N GLN A 237 -10.67 23.97 -14.33
CA GLN A 237 -12.05 23.51 -14.27
C GLN A 237 -12.78 24.14 -13.08
N SER A 238 -14.02 24.57 -13.29
CA SER A 238 -14.84 25.11 -12.21
C SER A 238 -15.17 24.03 -11.17
N ALA A 239 -15.31 24.43 -9.90
CA ALA A 239 -15.70 23.50 -8.82
C ALA A 239 -17.01 22.76 -9.14
N LYS A 240 -17.94 23.41 -9.84
CA LYS A 240 -19.18 22.78 -10.31
C LYS A 240 -18.88 21.57 -11.20
N VAL A 241 -18.03 21.71 -12.20
CA VAL A 241 -17.65 20.58 -13.07
C VAL A 241 -16.99 19.47 -12.27
N VAL A 242 -16.05 19.81 -11.38
CA VAL A 242 -15.33 18.82 -10.57
C VAL A 242 -16.27 18.00 -9.69
N PHE A 243 -17.28 18.61 -9.07
CA PHE A 243 -18.15 17.92 -8.11
C PHE A 243 -19.45 17.38 -8.70
N THR A 244 -19.91 17.88 -9.85
CA THR A 244 -21.23 17.53 -10.39
C THR A 244 -21.20 16.93 -11.79
N TYR A 245 -20.11 17.06 -12.55
CA TYR A 245 -20.04 16.50 -13.91
C TYR A 245 -19.59 15.04 -13.88
N PHE A 246 -20.54 14.15 -14.13
CA PHE A 246 -20.29 12.76 -14.47
C PHE A 246 -20.16 12.68 -16.00
N GLY A 247 -19.10 12.01 -16.49
CA GLY A 247 -18.72 11.99 -17.90
C GLY A 247 -19.77 11.34 -18.80
N ASP A 248 -19.49 11.26 -20.11
CA ASP A 248 -20.49 10.79 -21.09
C ASP A 248 -20.59 9.26 -21.19
N ASN A 249 -19.93 8.51 -20.30
CA ASN A 249 -19.85 7.05 -20.35
C ASN A 249 -19.48 6.55 -21.75
N VAL A 250 -18.35 7.03 -22.26
CA VAL A 250 -17.84 6.74 -23.61
C VAL A 250 -17.65 5.23 -23.86
N ALA A 251 -17.54 4.45 -22.79
CA ALA A 251 -17.44 2.98 -22.84
C ALA A 251 -18.79 2.27 -23.05
N GLY A 252 -19.92 2.98 -23.00
CA GLY A 252 -21.24 2.43 -23.29
C GLY A 252 -21.80 1.51 -22.20
N TRP A 253 -21.41 1.69 -20.94
CA TRP A 253 -21.94 0.90 -19.83
C TRP A 253 -23.44 1.14 -19.63
N SER A 254 -24.15 0.14 -19.09
CA SER A 254 -25.61 0.21 -18.90
C SER A 254 -26.08 1.33 -17.96
N SER A 255 -25.22 1.81 -17.06
CA SER A 255 -25.51 2.91 -16.16
C SER A 255 -24.24 3.71 -15.83
N MET A 256 -24.42 4.97 -15.44
CA MET A 256 -23.32 5.82 -14.99
C MET A 256 -22.64 5.26 -13.73
N SER A 257 -23.40 4.68 -12.80
CA SER A 257 -22.83 4.07 -11.59
C SER A 257 -21.88 2.93 -11.94
N LEU A 258 -22.27 2.08 -12.90
CA LEU A 258 -21.40 1.00 -13.37
C LEU A 258 -20.19 1.57 -14.12
N ALA A 259 -20.38 2.62 -14.94
CA ALA A 259 -19.28 3.32 -15.59
C ALA A 259 -18.27 3.89 -14.58
N VAL A 260 -18.73 4.39 -13.44
CA VAL A 260 -17.87 4.88 -12.36
C VAL A 260 -17.12 3.73 -11.67
N PHE A 261 -17.81 2.64 -11.32
CA PHE A 261 -17.16 1.46 -10.73
C PHE A 261 -16.14 0.82 -11.67
N VAL A 262 -16.45 0.72 -12.95
CA VAL A 262 -15.50 0.19 -13.94
C VAL A 262 -14.40 1.21 -14.22
N GLY A 263 -14.70 2.51 -14.25
CA GLY A 263 -13.69 3.57 -14.39
C GLY A 263 -12.64 3.51 -13.26
N GLN A 264 -13.07 3.16 -12.05
CA GLN A 264 -12.19 2.91 -10.91
C GLN A 264 -11.30 1.66 -11.10
N LEU A 265 -11.82 0.61 -11.75
CA LEU A 265 -11.09 -0.64 -12.02
C LEU A 265 -10.24 -0.61 -13.31
N SER A 266 -10.61 0.21 -14.29
CA SER A 266 -9.98 0.25 -15.62
C SER A 266 -8.58 0.84 -15.60
N SER A 267 -8.23 1.55 -14.53
CA SER A 267 -6.85 1.92 -14.18
C SER A 267 -5.94 0.69 -14.00
N PHE A 268 -6.50 -0.52 -13.84
CA PHE A 268 -5.78 -1.77 -13.64
C PHE A 268 -5.88 -2.79 -14.79
N LEU A 269 -6.85 -2.73 -15.71
CA LEU A 269 -7.12 -3.81 -16.67
C LEU A 269 -7.43 -3.34 -18.11
N ILE A 270 -6.40 -2.97 -18.89
CA ILE A 270 -6.54 -2.80 -20.35
C ILE A 270 -5.51 -3.67 -21.10
N VAL A 271 -5.79 -4.98 -21.14
CA VAL A 271 -5.42 -5.87 -22.26
C VAL A 271 -6.69 -6.63 -22.65
N LEU A 272 -7.60 -5.96 -23.34
CA LEU A 272 -8.57 -6.57 -24.23
C LEU A 272 -9.09 -5.48 -25.17
N ARG A 273 -8.30 -5.16 -26.20
CA ARG A 273 -8.86 -4.49 -27.38
C ARG A 273 -8.23 -5.02 -28.66
N ARG A 274 -8.95 -5.97 -29.27
CA ARG A 274 -9.17 -5.97 -30.72
C ARG A 274 -10.57 -6.52 -31.01
N TRP A 275 -11.55 -5.63 -31.01
CA TRP A 275 -12.76 -5.79 -31.81
C TRP A 275 -12.98 -4.49 -32.59
N PRO A 276 -13.29 -4.55 -33.90
CA PRO A 276 -13.23 -3.41 -34.77
C PRO A 276 -14.45 -2.52 -34.55
N PHE A 277 -14.21 -1.26 -34.21
CA PHE A 277 -15.13 -0.20 -34.58
C PHE A 277 -14.59 0.42 -35.86
N ASN A 278 -15.35 0.23 -36.95
CA ASN A 278 -15.22 1.01 -38.17
C ASN A 278 -15.37 2.48 -37.80
N TYR A 279 -14.34 3.29 -38.06
CA TYR A 279 -14.52 4.73 -38.20
C TYR A 279 -14.97 4.99 -39.65
N PRO A 280 -16.05 5.74 -39.87
CA PRO A 280 -16.22 6.41 -41.16
C PRO A 280 -15.22 7.56 -41.20
N ASN A 281 -14.32 7.54 -42.18
CA ASN A 281 -13.51 8.71 -42.52
C ASN A 281 -14.41 9.78 -43.16
N PRO A 282 -14.07 11.08 -43.04
CA PRO A 282 -14.47 12.06 -44.04
C PRO A 282 -13.79 11.77 -45.40
#